data_AF-A0A0B7ANF1-F1
#
_entry.id   AF-A0A0B7ANF1-F1
#
_cell.length_a   1.000
_cell.length_b   1.000
_cell.length_c   1.000
_cell.angle_alpha   90.00
_cell.angle_beta   90.00
_cell.angle_gamma   90.00
#
_symmetry.space_group_name_H-M   'P 1'
#
loop_
_entity.id
_entity.type
_entity.pdbx_description
1 polymer ?
#
loop_
_entity_poly.entity_id
_entity_poly.type
_entity_poly.pdbx_seq_one_letter_code
_entity_poly.pdbx_strand_id
1 'polypeptide(L)' 'VLEDLDYVDDIGLLTSRYEDAQRKLDILSRTAQTIELQINIVKTKVMRNNHKLESSIVLQNEVIEEVQNFVYLGST' A
#
# COMPACT_ATOMS: atom_id res chain seq x y z
N VAL A 1 0.92 25.81 12.81
CA VAL A 1 1.16 24.62 13.64
C VAL A 1 0.26 23.54 13.06
N LEU A 2 0.85 22.51 12.46
CA LEU A 2 0.15 21.46 11.72
C LEU A 2 0.23 20.20 12.61
N GLU A 3 -0.70 20.10 13.56
CA GLU A 3 -0.76 19.08 14.62
C GLU A 3 -1.61 17.86 14.21
N ASP A 4 -1.64 17.52 12.92
CA ASP A 4 -2.50 16.44 12.39
C ASP A 4 -1.69 15.28 11.77
N LEU A 5 -0.37 15.26 11.98
CA LEU A 5 0.52 14.16 11.57
C LEU A 5 0.71 13.11 12.68
N ASP A 6 -0.11 13.16 13.73
CA ASP A 6 -0.03 12.23 14.86
C ASP A 6 -0.99 11.03 14.69
N TYR A 7 -1.77 10.97 13.59
CA TYR A 7 -2.89 10.04 13.42
C TYR A 7 -2.96 9.27 12.09
N VAL A 8 -1.89 9.27 11.29
CA VAL A 8 -1.92 8.58 9.99
C VAL A 8 -1.12 7.27 10.09
N ASP A 9 -1.82 6.19 10.46
CA ASP A 9 -1.32 4.81 10.40
C ASP A 9 -1.16 4.29 8.95
N ASP A 10 -1.68 5.03 7.97
CA ASP A 10 -1.72 4.64 6.56
C ASP A 10 -0.54 5.22 5.76
N ILE A 11 0.14 4.37 4.99
CA ILE A 11 1.24 4.77 4.10
C ILE A 11 0.79 4.64 2.64
N GLY A 12 0.86 5.74 1.89
CA GLY A 12 0.61 5.75 0.44
C GLY A 12 1.91 5.57 -0.37
N LEU A 13 1.97 4.55 -1.24
CA LEU A 13 3.07 4.34 -2.18
C LEU A 13 2.62 4.61 -3.62
N LEU A 14 3.29 5.55 -4.28
CA LEU A 14 3.08 5.85 -5.70
C LEU A 14 4.29 5.39 -6.52
N THR A 15 4.02 4.67 -7.62
CA THR A 15 5.04 4.20 -8.56
C THR A 15 4.52 4.27 -9.99
N SER A 16 5.44 4.52 -10.93
CA SER A 16 5.13 4.51 -12.36
C SER A 16 5.16 3.10 -12.96
N ARG A 17 5.83 2.15 -12.27
CA ARG A 17 5.99 0.77 -12.70
C ARG A 17 5.47 -0.20 -11.66
N TYR A 18 4.97 -1.33 -12.14
CA TYR A 18 4.43 -2.40 -11.32
C TYR A 18 5.52 -3.08 -10.48
N GLU A 19 6.67 -3.37 -11.07
CA GLU A 19 7.78 -4.04 -10.39
C GLU A 19 8.37 -3.18 -9.27
N ASP A 20 8.32 -1.85 -9.45
CA ASP A 20 8.68 -0.91 -8.40
C ASP A 20 7.66 -0.90 -7.25
N ALA A 21 6.37 -1.10 -7.52
CA ALA A 21 5.35 -1.17 -6.48
C ALA A 21 5.61 -2.38 -5.56
N GLN A 22 5.79 -3.56 -6.15
CA GLN A 22 6.11 -4.80 -5.43
C GLN A 22 7.40 -4.63 -4.62
N ARG A 23 8.48 -4.16 -5.26
CA ARG A 23 9.79 -3.97 -4.59
C ARG A 23 9.70 -2.99 -3.43
N LYS A 24 9.00 -1.85 -3.59
CA LYS A 24 8.85 -0.87 -2.52
C LYS A 24 8.01 -1.42 -1.37
N LEU A 25 6.96 -2.19 -1.66
CA LEU A 25 6.15 -2.84 -0.64
C LEU A 25 6.96 -3.87 0.15
N ASP A 26 7.79 -4.68 -0.52
CA ASP A 26 8.66 -5.66 0.14
C ASP A 26 9.67 -4.98 1.08
N ILE A 27 10.27 -3.88 0.61
CA ILE A 27 11.20 -3.07 1.42
C ILE A 27 10.46 -2.49 2.62
N LEU A 28 9.29 -1.88 2.41
CA LEU A 28 8.48 -1.31 3.48
C LEU A 28 8.14 -2.37 4.53
N SER A 29 7.68 -3.55 4.11
CA SER A 29 7.36 -4.65 5.03
C SER A 29 8.58 -5.09 5.84
N ARG A 30 9.75 -5.23 5.21
CA ARG A 30 10.98 -5.63 5.92
C ARG A 30 11.40 -4.55 6.92
N THR A 31 11.38 -3.28 6.52
CA THR A 31 11.74 -2.16 7.39
C THR A 31 10.77 -2.04 8.56
N ALA A 32 9.47 -2.15 8.32
CA ALA A 32 8.46 -2.16 9.38
C ALA A 32 8.73 -3.28 10.40
N GLN A 33 9.05 -4.49 9.94
CA GLN A 33 9.39 -5.62 10.81
C GLN A 33 10.62 -5.36 11.69
N THR A 34 11.61 -4.58 11.24
CA THR A 34 12.79 -4.24 12.06
C THR A 34 12.48 -3.38 13.28
N ILE A 35 11.34 -2.70 13.27
CA ILE A 35 10.82 -1.88 14.37
C ILE A 35 9.53 -2.46 14.96
N GLU A 36 9.33 -3.77 14.79
CA GLU A 36 8.18 -4.53 15.31
C GLU A 36 6.80 -4.07 14.80
N LEU A 37 6.76 -3.35 13.68
CA LEU A 37 5.52 -3.01 12.97
C LEU A 37 5.17 -4.08 11.93
N GLN A 38 3.86 -4.31 11.75
CA GLN A 38 3.33 -5.24 10.76
C GLN A 38 2.34 -4.53 9.83
N ILE A 39 2.50 -4.75 8.52
CA ILE A 39 1.54 -4.28 7.54
C ILE A 39 0.26 -5.11 7.66
N ASN A 40 -0.88 -4.42 7.79
CA ASN A 40 -2.18 -5.08 7.71
C ASN A 40 -2.53 -5.36 6.25
N ILE A 41 -2.29 -6.60 5.81
CA ILE A 41 -2.52 -7.03 4.41
C ILE A 41 -3.98 -6.84 4.02
N VAL A 42 -4.92 -7.17 4.90
CA VAL A 42 -6.38 -7.06 4.65
C VAL A 42 -6.79 -5.61 4.39
N LYS A 43 -6.20 -4.63 5.09
CA LYS A 43 -6.48 -3.20 4.90
C LYS A 43 -5.68 -2.58 3.75
N THR A 44 -4.57 -3.18 3.36
CA THR A 44 -3.75 -2.68 2.25
C THR A 44 -4.50 -2.89 0.94
N LYS A 45 -4.63 -1.85 0.12
CA LYS A 45 -5.22 -1.94 -1.22
C LYS A 45 -4.26 -1.41 -2.26
N VAL A 46 -4.46 -1.83 -3.51
CA VAL A 46 -3.71 -1.37 -4.67
C VAL A 46 -4.67 -0.71 -5.64
N MET A 47 -4.32 0.43 -6.21
CA MET A 47 -5.08 1.06 -7.29
C MET A 47 -4.16 1.24 -8.50
N ARG A 48 -4.69 1.02 -9.70
CA ARG A 48 -4.00 1.22 -10.96
C ARG A 48 -4.83 2.08 -11.89
N ASN A 49 -4.15 2.98 -12.61
CA ASN A 49 -4.77 3.84 -13.61
C ASN A 49 -4.71 3.25 -15.04
N ASN A 50 -3.88 2.21 -15.27
CA ASN A 50 -3.67 1.63 -16.60
C ASN A 50 -4.41 0.29 -16.75
N HIS A 51 -5.01 0.07 -17.94
CA HIS A 51 -5.84 -1.10 -18.29
C HIS A 51 -5.09 -2.42 -18.55
N LYS A 52 -3.76 -2.46 -18.47
CA LYS A 52 -3.02 -3.72 -18.69
C LYS A 52 -2.99 -4.50 -17.38
N LEU A 53 -3.44 -5.75 -17.46
CA LEU A 53 -3.31 -6.75 -16.39
C LEU A 53 -1.82 -7.10 -16.24
N GLU A 54 -1.09 -6.25 -15.53
CA GLU A 54 0.21 -6.63 -14.98
C GLU A 54 0.01 -7.63 -13.82
N SER A 55 1.10 -8.23 -13.33
CA SER A 55 1.05 -9.25 -12.27
C SER A 55 0.32 -8.76 -11.00
N SER A 56 -0.15 -9.67 -10.15
CA SER A 56 -0.80 -9.32 -8.87
C SER A 56 0.22 -8.97 -7.79
N ILE A 57 -0.03 -7.92 -6.98
CA ILE A 57 0.87 -7.55 -5.87
C ILE A 57 0.66 -8.54 -4.74
N VAL A 58 1.75 -9.12 -4.26
CA VAL A 58 1.72 -10.15 -3.22
C VAL A 58 2.53 -9.68 -2.02
N LEU A 59 2.03 -9.89 -0.81
CA LEU A 59 2.78 -9.70 0.42
C LEU A 59 2.57 -10.90 1.33
N GLN A 60 3.65 -11.49 1.85
CA GLN A 60 3.59 -12.68 2.73
C GLN A 60 2.73 -13.81 2.13
N ASN A 61 2.85 -14.05 0.83
CA ASN A 61 2.11 -15.07 0.06
C ASN A 61 0.61 -14.78 -0.11
N GLU A 62 0.11 -13.62 0.33
CA GLU A 62 -1.26 -13.18 0.11
C GLU A 62 -1.32 -12.13 -1.01
N VAL A 63 -2.30 -12.28 -1.90
CA VAL A 63 -2.57 -11.30 -2.96
C VAL A 63 -3.29 -10.11 -2.35
N ILE A 64 -2.77 -8.91 -2.59
CA ILE A 64 -3.37 -7.67 -2.12
C ILE A 64 -4.54 -7.28 -3.02
N GLU A 65 -5.64 -6.89 -2.41
CA GLU A 65 -6.84 -6.48 -3.13
C GLU A 65 -6.57 -5.25 -4.00
N GLU A 66 -6.99 -5.33 -5.26
CA GLU A 66 -7.00 -4.21 -6.18
C GLU A 66 -8.36 -3.51 -6.17
N VAL A 67 -8.35 -2.20 -5.97
CA VAL A 67 -9.54 -1.34 -5.92
C VAL A 67 -9.48 -0.28 -7.01
N GLN A 68 -10.65 0.12 -7.52
CA GLN A 68 -10.73 1.20 -8.51
C GLN A 68 -10.54 2.59 -7.89
N ASN A 69 -10.97 2.76 -6.64
CA ASN A 69 -10.92 4.03 -5.93
C ASN A 69 -10.52 3.78 -4.47
N PHE A 70 -9.69 4.68 -3.92
CA PHE A 70 -9.44 4.75 -2.49
C PHE A 70 -10.43 5.74 -1.86
N VAL A 71 -11.13 5.31 -0.80
CA VAL A 71 -11.96 6.18 0.02
C VAL A 71 -11.20 6.45 1.31
N TYR A 72 -10.65 7.66 1.45
CA TYR A 72 -9.92 8.05 2.65
C TYR A 72 -10.83 8.86 3.58
N LEU A 73 -10.94 8.42 4.84
CA LEU A 73 -11.62 9.12 5.95
C LEU A 73 -13.00 9.71 5.61
N GLY A 74 -13.85 8.94 4.91
CA GLY A 74 -15.22 9.36 4.61
C GLY A 74 -15.34 10.43 3.51
N SER A 75 -14.28 10.67 2.74
CA SER A 75 -14.35 11.47 1.52
C SER A 75 -15.19 10.72 0.47
N THR A 76 -16.40 11.22 0.20
CA THR A 76 -17.31 10.74 -0.85
C THR A 76 -16.97 11.31 -2.21
#